data_AF-A0A3N5GFP8-F1
#
_entry.id   AF-A0A3N5GFP8-F1
#
_cell.length_a   1.000
_cell.length_b   1.000
_cell.length_c   1.000
_cell.angle_alpha   90.00
_cell.angle_beta   90.00
_cell.angle_gamma   90.00
#
_symmetry.space_group_name_H-M   'P 1'
#
loop_
_entity.id
_entity.type
_entity.pdbx_description
1 polymer ?
#
loop_
_entity_poly.entity_id
_entity_poly.type
_entity_poly.pdbx_seq_one_letter_code
_entity_poly.pdbx_strand_id
1 'polypeptide(L)'
;MTDSRLVPPHAFEAGSSILNLAAGIAGRFGVDTRVPPVAEPALDDALRSASSVVSVLFDGLGERQLAEHAPHGALMQHRLRALDSVFPSSTAPAVTSLAAAAPPAAHGNPAWLIWSESAGAIIRTLPMDIRGDRHRAVRAADTWSWQPWALRARVTSFAILPREIADSGYSRHAYGGSVRLGYARIDEIQPMVVDALRATPRGANVFVYLPQFDATSHEAGWQSDAAAEVVRG
;
A
#
# COMPACT_ATOMS: atom_id res chain seq x y z
N MET A 1 33.31 2.68 -17.18
CA MET A 1 33.16 2.13 -15.82
C MET A 1 32.36 3.15 -15.04
N THR A 2 31.05 3.06 -15.17
CA THR A 2 30.08 4.08 -14.76
C THR A 2 29.87 4.04 -13.25
N ASP A 3 29.89 5.24 -12.67
CA ASP A 3 29.75 5.61 -11.27
C ASP A 3 28.56 4.89 -10.60
N SER A 4 28.81 3.75 -9.96
CA SER A 4 27.84 3.06 -9.12
C SER A 4 27.82 3.72 -7.73
N ARG A 5 27.34 4.96 -7.65
CA ARG A 5 26.93 5.51 -6.35
C ARG A 5 25.72 4.70 -5.90
N LEU A 6 25.95 3.79 -4.95
CA LEU A 6 24.89 3.20 -4.15
C LEU A 6 24.06 4.36 -3.59
N VAL A 7 22.80 4.47 -4.03
CA VAL A 7 21.82 5.41 -3.49
C VAL A 7 21.68 5.06 -2.01
N PRO A 8 21.93 6.00 -1.08
CA PRO A 8 21.78 5.72 0.34
C PRO A 8 20.33 5.28 0.59
N PRO A 9 20.08 4.13 1.24
CA PRO A 9 18.76 3.50 1.31
C PRO A 9 17.67 4.30 2.07
N HIS A 10 17.91 5.57 2.42
CA HIS A 10 17.22 6.25 3.51
C HIS A 10 16.94 7.75 3.32
N ALA A 11 17.07 8.33 2.13
CA ALA A 11 16.71 9.74 1.92
C ALA A 11 15.33 9.87 1.23
N PHE A 12 14.25 9.67 2.00
CA PHE A 12 12.89 9.99 1.56
C PHE A 12 12.68 11.50 1.35
N GLU A 13 13.67 12.33 1.71
CA GLU A 13 13.73 13.77 1.46
C GLU A 13 13.61 14.14 -0.03
N ALA A 14 14.00 13.23 -0.93
CA ALA A 14 13.95 13.49 -2.37
C ALA A 14 12.52 13.48 -2.97
N GLY A 15 11.50 13.05 -2.22
CA GLY A 15 10.12 13.06 -2.71
C GLY A 15 9.89 12.10 -3.90
N SER A 16 10.60 10.98 -3.96
CA SER A 16 10.56 10.03 -5.09
C SER A 16 9.96 8.67 -4.77
N SER A 17 9.47 8.43 -3.54
CA SER A 17 9.01 7.10 -3.10
C SER A 17 7.50 6.99 -2.93
N ILE A 18 6.97 5.77 -2.94
CA ILE A 18 5.60 5.45 -2.49
C ILE A 18 5.31 5.97 -1.07
N LEU A 19 6.32 6.08 -0.22
CA LEU A 19 6.17 6.69 1.11
C LEU A 19 5.82 8.19 0.98
N ASN A 20 6.47 8.91 0.05
CA ASN A 20 6.16 10.31 -0.20
C ASN A 20 4.76 10.48 -0.80
N LEU A 21 4.28 9.50 -1.57
CA LEU A 21 2.90 9.48 -2.06
C LEU A 21 1.90 9.39 -0.90
N ALA A 22 2.13 8.47 0.04
CA ALA A 22 1.31 8.38 1.24
C ALA A 22 1.36 9.67 2.07
N ALA A 23 2.52 10.31 2.17
CA ALA A 23 2.67 11.59 2.85
C ALA A 23 1.87 12.73 2.20
N GLY A 24 1.90 12.84 0.86
CA GLY A 24 1.10 13.83 0.13
C GLY A 24 -0.40 13.61 0.29
N ILE A 25 -0.86 12.35 0.23
CA ILE A 25 -2.28 12.01 0.42
C ILE A 25 -2.71 12.27 1.87
N ALA A 26 -1.90 11.90 2.86
CA ALA A 26 -2.17 12.19 4.26
C ALA A 26 -2.25 13.71 4.52
N GLY A 27 -1.30 14.47 3.97
CA GLY A 27 -1.28 15.93 4.02
C GLY A 27 -2.52 16.56 3.38
N ARG A 28 -2.98 16.02 2.24
CA ARG A 28 -4.24 16.46 1.60
C ARG A 28 -5.43 16.35 2.55
N PHE A 29 -5.45 15.36 3.42
CA PHE A 29 -6.52 15.17 4.40
C PHE A 29 -6.19 15.72 5.80
N GLY A 30 -5.22 16.65 5.88
CA GLY A 30 -4.93 17.42 7.09
C GLY A 30 -4.09 16.69 8.12
N VAL A 31 -3.31 15.69 7.69
CA VAL A 31 -2.43 14.91 8.55
C VAL A 31 -0.98 15.28 8.29
N ASP A 32 -0.31 15.82 9.31
CA ASP A 32 1.12 16.14 9.22
C ASP A 32 1.98 14.87 9.20
N THR A 33 2.98 14.87 8.32
CA THR A 33 3.97 13.81 8.11
C THR A 33 5.39 14.32 8.28
N ARG A 34 6.32 13.43 8.62
CA ARG A 34 7.74 13.77 8.83
C ARG A 34 8.58 13.76 7.55
N VAL A 35 8.01 13.29 6.46
CA VAL A 35 8.65 13.23 5.13
C VAL A 35 7.89 14.14 4.18
N PRO A 36 8.58 14.76 3.20
CA PRO A 36 7.92 15.61 2.21
C PRO A 36 7.00 14.79 1.29
N PRO A 37 6.03 15.43 0.61
CA PRO A 37 5.25 14.79 -0.43
C PRO A 37 6.13 14.46 -1.65
N VAL A 38 5.52 13.78 -2.62
CA VAL A 38 6.13 13.54 -3.93
C VAL A 38 6.52 14.88 -4.57
N ALA A 39 7.77 15.02 -5.02
CA ALA A 39 8.27 16.20 -5.72
C ALA A 39 7.75 16.24 -7.17
N GLU A 40 6.43 16.41 -7.34
CA GLU A 40 5.73 16.42 -8.62
C GLU A 40 4.58 17.46 -8.60
N PRO A 41 4.77 18.64 -9.20
CA PRO A 41 3.79 19.73 -9.16
C PRO A 41 2.40 19.34 -9.68
N ALA A 42 2.32 18.54 -10.76
CA ALA A 42 1.03 18.15 -11.32
C ALA A 42 0.21 17.28 -10.34
N LEU A 43 0.89 16.43 -9.57
CA LEU A 43 0.26 15.62 -8.53
C LEU A 43 -0.18 16.48 -7.34
N ASP A 44 0.65 17.44 -6.92
CA ASP A 44 0.34 18.35 -5.81
C ASP A 44 -0.89 19.21 -6.14
N ASP A 45 -0.97 19.78 -7.35
CA ASP A 45 -2.14 20.52 -7.85
C ASP A 45 -3.41 19.64 -7.88
N ALA A 46 -3.28 18.41 -8.38
CA ALA A 46 -4.38 17.45 -8.42
C ALA A 46 -4.87 17.09 -7.01
N LEU A 47 -3.96 16.82 -6.08
CA LEU A 47 -4.30 16.54 -4.69
C LEU A 47 -5.02 17.73 -4.06
N ARG A 48 -4.47 18.96 -4.16
CA ARG A 48 -5.09 20.16 -3.56
C ARG A 48 -6.51 20.43 -4.05
N SER A 49 -6.80 20.14 -5.31
CA SER A 49 -8.13 20.35 -5.90
C SER A 49 -9.11 19.19 -5.67
N ALA A 50 -8.62 17.96 -5.45
CA ALA A 50 -9.45 16.79 -5.28
C ALA A 50 -10.15 16.76 -3.91
N SER A 51 -11.48 16.60 -3.85
CA SER A 51 -12.20 16.34 -2.59
C SER A 51 -12.02 14.91 -2.10
N SER A 52 -11.87 13.97 -3.02
CA SER A 52 -11.66 12.55 -2.75
C SER A 52 -10.43 12.03 -3.48
N VAL A 53 -9.73 11.07 -2.87
CA VAL A 53 -8.59 10.38 -3.47
C VAL A 53 -8.85 8.88 -3.44
N VAL A 54 -8.72 8.24 -4.60
CA VAL A 54 -8.77 6.78 -4.73
C VAL A 54 -7.36 6.31 -5.07
N SER A 55 -6.76 5.52 -4.19
CA SER A 55 -5.45 4.89 -4.38
C SER A 55 -5.63 3.41 -4.64
N VAL A 56 -5.12 2.94 -5.78
CA VAL A 56 -5.16 1.52 -6.14
C VAL A 56 -3.73 0.98 -6.15
N LEU A 57 -3.46 0.01 -5.28
CA LEU A 57 -2.18 -0.69 -5.21
C LEU A 57 -2.30 -2.06 -5.87
N PHE A 58 -1.64 -2.22 -7.01
CA PHE A 58 -1.41 -3.50 -7.68
C PHE A 58 -0.12 -4.10 -7.13
N ASP A 59 -0.22 -5.14 -6.31
CA ASP A 59 0.96 -5.75 -5.68
C ASP A 59 1.84 -6.43 -6.74
N GLY A 60 3.16 -6.29 -6.61
CA GLY A 60 4.15 -6.82 -7.55
C GLY A 60 4.15 -6.20 -8.97
N LEU A 61 3.21 -5.33 -9.31
CA LEU A 61 3.08 -4.75 -10.66
C LEU A 61 3.86 -3.43 -10.79
N GLY A 62 5.15 -3.53 -11.13
CA GLY A 62 6.03 -2.39 -11.36
C GLY A 62 6.07 -1.90 -12.82
N GLU A 63 6.88 -0.87 -13.06
CA GLU A 63 7.09 -0.24 -14.37
C GLU A 63 7.44 -1.24 -15.48
N ARG A 64 8.36 -2.17 -15.18
CA ARG A 64 8.82 -3.16 -16.14
C ARG A 64 7.70 -4.14 -16.51
N GLN A 65 6.95 -4.61 -15.52
CA GLN A 65 5.86 -5.54 -15.73
C GLN A 65 4.74 -4.89 -16.55
N LEU A 66 4.42 -3.63 -16.27
CA LEU A 66 3.40 -2.90 -17.02
C LEU A 66 3.81 -2.65 -18.48
N ALA A 67 5.08 -2.28 -18.72
CA ALA A 67 5.61 -2.08 -20.06
C ALA A 67 5.64 -3.37 -20.89
N GLU A 68 5.87 -4.53 -20.26
CA GLU A 68 5.85 -5.82 -20.94
C GLU A 68 4.40 -6.27 -21.25
N HIS A 69 3.52 -6.22 -20.25
CA HIS A 69 2.22 -6.90 -20.34
C HIS A 69 1.11 -6.03 -20.93
N ALA A 70 1.20 -4.72 -20.75
CA ALA A 70 0.22 -3.74 -21.23
C ALA A 70 0.87 -2.42 -21.69
N PRO A 71 1.80 -2.44 -22.66
CA PRO A 71 2.50 -1.24 -23.15
C PRO A 71 1.56 -0.16 -23.72
N HIS A 72 0.35 -0.56 -24.13
CA HIS A 72 -0.67 0.33 -24.66
C HIS A 72 -1.91 0.43 -23.76
N GLY A 73 -1.84 -0.11 -22.54
CA GLY A 73 -2.94 -0.05 -21.57
C GLY A 73 -3.11 1.34 -20.95
N ALA A 74 -4.29 1.60 -20.37
CA ALA A 74 -4.63 2.90 -19.79
C ALA A 74 -3.63 3.39 -18.73
N LEU A 75 -3.15 2.49 -17.87
CA LEU A 75 -2.16 2.83 -16.83
C LEU A 75 -0.84 3.33 -17.43
N MET A 76 -0.38 2.74 -18.54
CA MET A 76 0.84 3.18 -19.22
C MET A 76 0.63 4.51 -19.94
N GLN A 77 -0.54 4.69 -20.59
CA GLN A 77 -0.87 5.93 -21.32
C GLN A 77 -1.06 7.14 -20.41
N HIS A 78 -1.57 6.94 -19.19
CA HIS A 78 -1.82 8.01 -18.21
C HIS A 78 -0.77 8.08 -17.11
N ARG A 79 0.39 7.46 -17.32
CA ARG A 79 1.48 7.47 -16.36
C ARG A 79 2.05 8.89 -16.21
N LEU A 80 2.14 9.34 -14.96
CA LEU A 80 2.80 10.60 -14.63
C LEU A 80 4.30 10.41 -14.39
N ARG A 81 4.68 9.51 -13.47
CA ARG A 81 6.09 9.23 -13.12
C ARG A 81 6.26 7.87 -12.45
N ALA A 82 7.51 7.40 -12.41
CA ALA A 82 7.91 6.28 -11.56
C ALA A 82 8.21 6.76 -10.12
N LEU A 83 7.90 5.90 -9.16
CA LEU A 83 8.26 6.06 -7.76
C LEU A 83 9.08 4.86 -7.29
N ASP A 84 10.05 5.13 -6.42
CA ASP A 84 10.81 4.10 -5.73
C ASP A 84 9.91 3.43 -4.68
N SER A 85 10.02 2.10 -4.57
CA SER A 85 9.47 1.41 -3.40
C SER A 85 10.29 1.75 -2.15
N VAL A 86 9.86 1.24 -1.00
CA VAL A 86 10.68 1.28 0.22
C VAL A 86 11.69 0.13 0.21
N PHE A 87 12.70 0.20 1.08
CA PHE A 87 13.60 -0.91 1.33
C PHE A 87 13.33 -1.55 2.70
N PRO A 88 13.18 -2.89 2.78
CA PRO A 88 13.15 -3.86 1.67
C PRO A 88 11.91 -3.70 0.78
N SER A 89 12.05 -3.96 -0.53
CA SER A 89 10.96 -3.84 -1.50
C SER A 89 10.08 -5.09 -1.51
N SER A 90 9.28 -5.27 -0.46
CA SER A 90 8.29 -6.35 -0.34
C SER A 90 6.96 -5.83 0.20
N THR A 91 5.88 -6.62 0.08
CA THR A 91 4.53 -6.21 0.46
C THR A 91 4.47 -5.65 1.88
N ALA A 92 4.97 -6.39 2.88
CA ALA A 92 4.85 -6.02 4.29
C ALA A 92 5.41 -4.62 4.63
N PRO A 93 6.67 -4.27 4.30
CA PRO A 93 7.18 -2.92 4.50
C PRO A 93 6.48 -1.87 3.62
N ALA A 94 6.13 -2.20 2.36
CA ALA A 94 5.49 -1.24 1.45
C ALA A 94 4.07 -0.84 1.90
N VAL A 95 3.19 -1.80 2.16
CA VAL A 95 1.82 -1.52 2.62
C VAL A 95 1.82 -0.86 4.00
N THR A 96 2.79 -1.19 4.85
CA THR A 96 2.92 -0.55 6.17
C THR A 96 3.41 0.88 6.03
N SER A 97 4.33 1.16 5.10
CA SER A 97 4.77 2.54 4.83
C SER A 97 3.65 3.39 4.27
N LEU A 98 2.80 2.82 3.41
CA LEU A 98 1.60 3.49 2.90
C LEU A 98 0.58 3.78 4.01
N ALA A 99 0.37 2.84 4.93
CA ALA A 99 -0.57 2.98 6.04
C ALA A 99 -0.08 3.94 7.14
N ALA A 100 1.21 3.88 7.48
CA ALA A 100 1.82 4.68 8.54
C ALA A 100 2.27 6.06 8.07
N ALA A 101 2.43 6.26 6.75
CA ALA A 101 3.17 7.40 6.17
C ALA A 101 4.55 7.58 6.85
N ALA A 102 5.22 6.46 7.11
CA ALA A 102 6.51 6.39 7.77
C ALA A 102 7.40 5.31 7.11
N PRO A 103 8.74 5.42 7.20
CA PRO A 103 9.63 4.41 6.61
C PRO A 103 9.68 3.10 7.41
N PRO A 104 10.17 1.99 6.81
CA PRO A 104 10.29 0.70 7.51
C PRO A 104 11.07 0.73 8.82
N ALA A 105 12.13 1.55 8.87
CA ALA A 105 12.92 1.75 10.09
C ALA A 105 12.12 2.43 11.23
N ALA A 106 11.06 3.17 10.91
CA ALA A 106 10.23 3.86 11.90
C ALA A 106 9.01 3.03 12.34
N HIS A 107 8.34 2.35 11.40
CA HIS A 107 7.16 1.55 11.73
C HIS A 107 7.51 0.10 12.16
N GLY A 108 8.76 -0.35 11.99
CA GLY A 108 9.22 -1.62 12.54
C GLY A 108 8.65 -2.89 11.90
N ASN A 109 8.18 -2.81 10.65
CA ASN A 109 7.68 -3.97 9.89
C ASN A 109 8.49 -4.18 8.59
N PRO A 110 9.77 -4.60 8.69
CA PRO A 110 10.67 -4.67 7.54
C PRO A 110 10.41 -5.86 6.60
N ALA A 111 9.65 -6.88 7.02
CA ALA A 111 9.54 -8.14 6.29
C ALA A 111 8.29 -8.95 6.68
N TRP A 112 8.03 -10.02 5.94
CA TRP A 112 6.95 -10.98 6.23
C TRP A 112 7.12 -11.73 7.56
N LEU A 113 8.37 -11.99 7.96
CA LEU A 113 8.73 -12.68 9.20
C LEU A 113 9.58 -11.76 10.07
N ILE A 114 9.19 -11.58 11.32
CA ILE A 114 9.98 -10.85 12.31
C ILE A 114 9.97 -11.59 13.65
N TRP A 115 11.02 -11.39 14.45
CA TRP A 115 10.99 -11.75 15.86
C TRP A 115 10.14 -10.76 16.64
N SER A 116 9.16 -11.23 17.39
CA SER A 116 8.37 -10.42 18.32
C SER A 116 8.79 -10.76 19.75
N GLU A 117 9.36 -9.78 20.45
CA GLU A 117 9.79 -9.95 21.85
C GLU A 117 8.61 -10.25 22.77
N SER A 118 7.46 -9.59 22.56
CA SER A 118 6.25 -9.80 23.35
C SER A 118 5.65 -11.19 23.18
N ALA A 119 5.77 -11.76 21.97
CA ALA A 119 5.32 -13.13 21.70
C ALA A 119 6.39 -14.20 22.02
N GLY A 120 7.64 -13.80 22.22
CA GLY A 120 8.79 -14.72 22.37
C GLY A 120 8.96 -15.66 21.18
N ALA A 121 8.62 -15.21 19.97
CA ALA A 121 8.54 -16.05 18.77
C ALA A 121 8.67 -15.28 17.46
N ILE A 122 8.93 -16.00 16.37
CA ILE A 122 8.81 -15.45 15.02
C ILE A 122 7.34 -15.36 14.65
N ILE A 123 6.90 -14.21 14.16
CA ILE A 123 5.52 -13.96 13.71
C ILE A 123 5.46 -13.79 12.19
N ARG A 124 4.30 -14.06 11.60
CA ARG A 124 3.95 -13.62 10.24
C ARG A 124 3.25 -12.27 10.32
N THR A 125 3.83 -11.22 9.73
CA THR A 125 3.45 -9.83 10.01
C THR A 125 2.14 -9.39 9.38
N LEU A 126 1.70 -10.01 8.28
CA LEU A 126 0.39 -9.71 7.67
C LEU A 126 -0.75 -10.56 8.26
N PRO A 127 -0.61 -11.89 8.46
CA PRO A 127 -1.62 -12.65 9.19
C PRO A 127 -1.74 -12.24 10.67
N MET A 128 -0.63 -11.82 11.27
CA MET A 128 -0.45 -11.56 12.70
C MET A 128 -0.67 -12.80 13.57
N ASP A 129 0.13 -13.83 13.32
CA ASP A 129 0.17 -15.07 14.10
C ASP A 129 1.59 -15.65 14.20
N ILE A 130 1.77 -16.67 15.03
CA ILE A 130 3.06 -17.34 15.23
C ILE A 130 3.43 -18.16 14.01
N ARG A 131 4.68 -18.04 13.54
CA ARG A 131 5.21 -18.88 12.46
C ARG A 131 5.22 -20.34 12.92
N GLY A 132 4.51 -21.19 12.18
CA GLY A 132 4.35 -22.61 12.49
C GLY A 132 3.16 -22.93 13.39
N ASP A 133 2.47 -21.93 13.94
CA ASP A 133 1.22 -22.09 14.70
C ASP A 133 0.23 -20.97 14.38
N ARG A 134 -0.50 -21.16 13.26
CA ARG A 134 -1.50 -20.21 12.75
C ARG A 134 -2.71 -19.99 13.69
N HIS A 135 -2.87 -20.83 14.71
CA HIS A 135 -3.98 -20.70 15.66
C HIS A 135 -3.63 -19.75 16.81
N ARG A 136 -2.34 -19.46 17.01
CA ARG A 136 -1.85 -18.50 17.99
C ARG A 136 -1.72 -17.11 17.34
N ALA A 137 -2.80 -16.35 17.43
CA ALA A 137 -2.81 -14.96 17.00
C ALA A 137 -1.93 -14.08 17.90
N VAL A 138 -1.31 -13.06 17.29
CA VAL A 138 -0.54 -12.01 17.95
C VAL A 138 -1.23 -10.69 17.68
N ARG A 139 -1.38 -9.82 18.69
CA ARG A 139 -1.94 -8.49 18.46
C ARG A 139 -0.86 -7.58 17.88
N ALA A 140 -1.20 -6.86 16.81
CA ALA A 140 -0.29 -5.90 16.20
C ALA A 140 0.18 -4.83 17.19
N ALA A 141 -0.72 -4.36 18.07
CA ALA A 141 -0.40 -3.38 19.11
C ALA A 141 0.59 -3.89 20.18
N ASP A 142 0.78 -5.20 20.29
CA ASP A 142 1.77 -5.78 21.21
C ASP A 142 3.15 -5.90 20.53
N THR A 143 3.22 -5.64 19.21
CA THR A 143 4.46 -5.69 18.40
C THR A 143 4.88 -4.30 17.91
N TRP A 144 3.92 -3.43 17.59
CA TRP A 144 4.16 -2.10 17.02
C TRP A 144 3.40 -1.01 17.77
N SER A 145 4.01 0.16 17.86
CA SER A 145 3.45 1.36 18.51
C SER A 145 2.93 2.43 17.55
N TRP A 146 3.21 2.31 16.25
CA TRP A 146 2.72 3.27 15.25
C TRP A 146 1.20 3.16 15.07
N GLN A 147 0.61 4.21 14.51
CA GLN A 147 -0.81 4.28 14.20
C GLN A 147 -0.97 4.73 12.74
N PRO A 148 -1.95 4.17 12.01
CA PRO A 148 -2.18 4.59 10.63
C PRO A 148 -2.59 6.06 10.54
N TRP A 149 -2.15 6.75 9.49
CA TRP A 149 -2.46 8.18 9.32
C TRP A 149 -3.96 8.43 9.12
N ALA A 150 -4.69 7.43 8.60
CA ALA A 150 -6.14 7.48 8.39
C ALA A 150 -6.94 7.75 9.67
N LEU A 151 -6.44 7.37 10.86
CA LEU A 151 -7.06 7.70 12.15
C LEU A 151 -7.14 9.22 12.42
N ARG A 152 -6.25 9.99 11.81
CA ARG A 152 -6.14 11.45 11.98
C ARG A 152 -6.69 12.22 10.78
N ALA A 153 -7.12 11.53 9.73
CA ALA A 153 -7.62 12.17 8.51
C ALA A 153 -8.93 12.90 8.78
N ARG A 154 -9.11 14.06 8.13
CA ARG A 154 -10.33 14.89 8.24
C ARG A 154 -11.49 14.42 7.37
N VAL A 155 -11.32 13.31 6.67
CA VAL A 155 -12.33 12.67 5.81
C VAL A 155 -12.49 11.21 6.21
N THR A 156 -13.63 10.62 5.86
CA THR A 156 -13.83 9.18 5.99
C THR A 156 -12.84 8.45 5.09
N SER A 157 -12.14 7.47 5.68
CA SER A 157 -11.25 6.58 4.93
C SER A 157 -11.92 5.23 4.71
N PHE A 158 -11.65 4.60 3.58
CA PHE A 158 -12.10 3.26 3.22
C PHE A 158 -10.88 2.44 2.81
N ALA A 159 -10.88 1.16 3.18
CA ALA A 159 -9.89 0.18 2.72
C ALA A 159 -10.63 -1.02 2.10
N ILE A 160 -10.53 -1.14 0.78
CA ILE A 160 -11.11 -2.21 -0.02
C ILE A 160 -10.02 -3.26 -0.25
N LEU A 161 -10.22 -4.44 0.35
CA LEU A 161 -9.20 -5.49 0.46
C LEU A 161 -9.82 -6.85 0.05
N PRO A 162 -9.02 -7.84 -0.35
CA PRO A 162 -9.50 -9.21 -0.48
C PRO A 162 -10.18 -9.65 0.82
N ARG A 163 -11.36 -10.28 0.72
CA ARG A 163 -12.19 -10.67 1.86
C ARG A 163 -11.43 -11.51 2.89
N GLU A 164 -10.49 -12.32 2.43
CA GLU A 164 -9.68 -13.24 3.24
C GLU A 164 -8.73 -12.50 4.17
N ILE A 165 -8.32 -11.28 3.81
CA ILE A 165 -7.36 -10.49 4.58
C ILE A 165 -7.97 -9.21 5.16
N ALA A 166 -9.19 -8.85 4.78
CA ALA A 166 -9.86 -7.61 5.21
C ALA A 166 -9.96 -7.49 6.75
N ASP A 167 -10.12 -8.62 7.44
CA ASP A 167 -10.13 -8.72 8.89
C ASP A 167 -8.95 -9.54 9.45
N SER A 168 -7.80 -9.53 8.78
CA SER A 168 -6.56 -10.02 9.39
C SER A 168 -6.15 -9.13 10.59
N GLY A 169 -5.29 -9.66 11.48
CA GLY A 169 -4.79 -8.86 12.61
C GLY A 169 -4.00 -7.64 12.15
N TYR A 170 -3.28 -7.74 11.03
CA TYR A 170 -2.59 -6.62 10.40
C TYR A 170 -3.58 -5.60 9.84
N SER A 171 -4.57 -6.02 9.05
CA SER A 171 -5.52 -5.10 8.40
C SER A 171 -6.33 -4.29 9.41
N ARG A 172 -6.71 -4.89 10.55
CA ARG A 172 -7.36 -4.16 11.65
C ARG A 172 -6.48 -3.03 12.21
N HIS A 173 -5.16 -3.22 12.22
CA HIS A 173 -4.20 -2.24 12.70
C HIS A 173 -3.84 -1.21 11.62
N ALA A 174 -3.39 -1.66 10.46
CA ALA A 174 -2.91 -0.82 9.36
C ALA A 174 -4.01 0.02 8.71
N TYR A 175 -5.26 -0.45 8.73
CA TYR A 175 -6.42 0.30 8.24
C TYR A 175 -7.35 0.73 9.37
N GLY A 176 -6.81 0.86 10.59
CA GLY A 176 -7.50 1.52 11.69
C GLY A 176 -7.96 2.93 11.28
N GLY A 177 -9.17 3.32 11.69
CA GLY A 177 -9.80 4.57 11.26
C GLY A 177 -10.44 4.53 9.87
N SER A 178 -10.26 3.43 9.11
CA SER A 178 -10.94 3.22 7.83
C SER A 178 -12.10 2.23 7.96
N VAL A 179 -13.15 2.43 7.17
CA VAL A 179 -14.17 1.41 6.91
C VAL A 179 -13.54 0.34 6.02
N ARG A 180 -13.35 -0.87 6.54
CA ARG A 180 -12.79 -1.99 5.78
C ARG A 180 -13.90 -2.73 5.02
N LEU A 181 -13.71 -2.91 3.73
CA LEU A 181 -14.63 -3.61 2.82
C LEU A 181 -13.89 -4.78 2.18
N GLY A 182 -14.51 -5.97 2.23
CA GLY A 182 -13.96 -7.19 1.65
C GLY A 182 -14.57 -7.50 0.29
N TYR A 183 -13.75 -7.60 -0.76
CA TYR A 183 -14.18 -8.10 -2.07
C TYR A 183 -13.74 -9.55 -2.27
N ALA A 184 -14.55 -10.33 -3.00
CA ALA A 184 -14.20 -11.67 -3.43
C ALA A 184 -13.77 -11.71 -4.90
N ARG A 185 -14.27 -10.76 -5.71
CA ARG A 185 -13.98 -10.66 -7.15
C ARG A 185 -13.65 -9.22 -7.53
N ILE A 186 -12.79 -9.03 -8.52
CA ILE A 186 -12.29 -7.71 -8.93
C ILE A 186 -13.43 -6.79 -9.40
N ASP A 187 -14.44 -7.33 -10.09
CA ASP A 187 -15.60 -6.57 -10.57
C ASP A 187 -16.49 -6.01 -9.45
N GLU A 188 -16.32 -6.47 -8.21
CA GLU A 188 -17.00 -5.90 -7.04
C GLU A 188 -16.35 -4.59 -6.56
N ILE A 189 -15.10 -4.31 -6.95
CA ILE A 189 -14.36 -3.14 -6.47
C ILE A 189 -14.96 -1.84 -6.99
N GLN A 190 -15.31 -1.78 -8.28
CA GLN A 190 -15.87 -0.57 -8.90
C GLN A 190 -17.14 -0.08 -8.20
N PRO A 191 -18.18 -0.92 -7.96
CA PRO A 191 -19.35 -0.46 -7.23
C PRO A 191 -19.02 -0.09 -5.78
N MET A 192 -18.12 -0.80 -5.10
CA MET A 192 -17.69 -0.44 -3.73
C MET A 192 -17.03 0.95 -3.67
N VAL A 193 -16.17 1.30 -4.63
CA VAL A 193 -15.56 2.64 -4.72
C VAL A 193 -16.64 3.69 -4.97
N VAL A 194 -17.57 3.44 -5.89
CA VAL A 194 -18.66 4.38 -6.19
C VAL A 194 -19.54 4.62 -4.97
N ASP A 195 -19.91 3.56 -4.26
CA ASP A 195 -20.75 3.65 -3.06
C ASP A 195 -20.03 4.38 -1.92
N ALA A 196 -18.74 4.11 -1.72
CA ALA A 196 -17.92 4.85 -0.77
C ALA A 196 -17.92 6.36 -1.07
N LEU A 197 -17.67 6.75 -2.32
CA LEU A 197 -17.66 8.16 -2.74
C LEU A 197 -19.04 8.82 -2.60
N ARG A 198 -20.13 8.10 -2.92
CA ARG A 198 -21.50 8.61 -2.77
C ARG A 198 -21.91 8.81 -1.32
N ALA A 199 -21.47 7.92 -0.42
CA ALA A 199 -21.74 8.04 1.01
C ALA A 199 -21.04 9.27 1.64
N THR A 200 -20.00 9.80 1.00
CA THR A 200 -19.15 10.88 1.53
C THR A 200 -18.98 12.02 0.52
N PRO A 201 -20.05 12.77 0.20
CA PRO A 201 -20.03 13.78 -0.87
C PRO A 201 -19.08 14.96 -0.60
N ARG A 202 -18.63 15.13 0.65
CA ARG A 202 -17.66 16.17 1.04
C ARG A 202 -16.20 15.75 0.85
N GLY A 203 -15.94 14.49 0.54
CA GLY A 203 -14.60 13.94 0.34
C GLY A 203 -14.38 12.62 1.06
N ALA A 204 -13.54 11.77 0.46
CA ALA A 204 -13.10 10.49 1.03
C ALA A 204 -11.68 10.12 0.60
N ASN A 205 -11.03 9.33 1.44
CA ASN A 205 -9.84 8.56 1.08
C ASN A 205 -10.27 7.11 0.84
N VAL A 206 -9.98 6.54 -0.33
CA VAL A 206 -10.29 5.14 -0.64
C VAL A 206 -9.02 4.44 -1.06
N PHE A 207 -8.57 3.47 -0.27
CA PHE A 207 -7.45 2.61 -0.60
C PHE A 207 -7.97 1.27 -1.11
N VAL A 208 -7.49 0.81 -2.26
CA VAL A 208 -7.81 -0.49 -2.87
C VAL A 208 -6.52 -1.29 -2.99
N TYR A 209 -6.54 -2.54 -2.53
CA TYR A 209 -5.41 -3.46 -2.64
C TYR A 209 -5.74 -4.65 -3.54
N LEU A 210 -4.88 -4.90 -4.53
CA LEU A 210 -5.01 -5.95 -5.55
C LEU A 210 -3.75 -6.84 -5.51
N PRO A 211 -3.79 -8.02 -4.85
CA PRO A 211 -2.64 -8.93 -4.75
C PRO A 211 -2.44 -9.85 -5.98
N GLN A 212 -3.35 -9.82 -6.95
CA GLN A 212 -3.52 -10.88 -7.94
C GLN A 212 -2.28 -11.07 -8.82
N PHE A 213 -1.64 -9.97 -9.22
CA PHE A 213 -0.45 -10.03 -10.07
C PHE A 213 0.74 -10.64 -9.32
N ASP A 214 1.01 -10.19 -8.09
CA ASP A 214 2.05 -10.75 -7.22
C ASP A 214 1.83 -12.24 -6.95
N ALA A 215 0.62 -12.62 -6.53
CA ALA A 215 0.26 -14.01 -6.25
C ALA A 215 0.48 -14.92 -7.48
N THR A 216 -0.01 -14.50 -8.65
CA THR A 216 0.17 -15.25 -9.91
C THR A 216 1.65 -15.31 -10.31
N SER A 217 2.39 -14.23 -10.11
CA SER A 217 3.83 -14.16 -10.41
C SER A 217 4.66 -15.05 -9.48
N HIS A 218 4.23 -15.23 -8.23
CA HIS A 218 4.88 -16.14 -7.28
C HIS A 218 4.75 -17.62 -7.69
N GLU A 219 3.63 -18.00 -8.31
CA GLU A 219 3.36 -19.36 -8.74
C GLU A 219 3.93 -19.67 -10.14
N ALA A 220 3.70 -18.78 -11.10
CA ALA A 220 4.00 -19.02 -12.52
C ALA A 220 5.17 -18.18 -13.07
N GLY A 221 5.70 -17.25 -12.29
CA GLY A 221 6.68 -16.26 -12.75
C GLY A 221 6.02 -15.07 -13.45
N TRP A 222 6.58 -13.88 -13.26
CA TRP A 222 5.98 -12.63 -13.76
C TRP A 222 5.95 -12.52 -15.29
N GLN A 223 6.73 -13.32 -16.03
CA GLN A 223 6.74 -13.35 -17.51
C GLN A 223 5.79 -14.40 -18.11
N SER A 224 4.99 -15.07 -17.28
CA SER A 224 4.04 -16.09 -17.75
C SER A 224 2.81 -15.47 -18.42
N ASP A 225 2.14 -16.27 -19.26
CA ASP A 225 0.85 -15.89 -19.85
C ASP A 225 -0.20 -15.64 -18.76
N ALA A 226 -0.18 -16.42 -17.68
CA ALA A 226 -1.07 -16.23 -16.52
C ALA A 226 -0.88 -14.84 -15.88
N ALA A 227 0.37 -14.40 -15.68
CA ALA A 227 0.64 -13.06 -15.16
C ALA A 227 0.21 -11.97 -16.15
N ALA A 228 0.37 -12.20 -17.46
CA ALA A 228 -0.07 -11.26 -18.49
C ALA A 228 -1.59 -11.11 -18.53
N GLU A 229 -2.35 -12.21 -18.36
CA GLU A 229 -3.81 -12.19 -18.30
C GLU A 229 -4.33 -11.32 -17.14
N VAL A 230 -3.70 -11.37 -15.97
CA VAL A 230 -4.08 -10.54 -14.81
C VAL A 230 -3.96 -9.04 -15.10
N VAL A 231 -2.98 -8.63 -15.91
CA VAL A 231 -2.77 -7.21 -16.26
C VAL A 231 -3.71 -6.75 -17.38
N ARG A 232 -4.10 -7.66 -18.27
CA ARG A 232 -4.92 -7.36 -19.46
C ARG A 232 -6.42 -7.46 -19.22
N GLY A 233 -6.85 -8.27 -18.24
CA GLY A 233 -8.25 -8.46 -17.84
C GLY A 233 -8.75 -7.34 -16.92
#